data_AF-A0A015UEC6-F1
#
_entry.id   AF-A0A015UEC6-F1
#
_cell.length_a   1.000
_cell.length_b   1.000
_cell.length_c   1.000
_cell.angle_alpha   90.00
_cell.angle_beta   90.00
_cell.angle_gamma   90.00
#
_symmetry.space_group_name_H-M   'P 1'
#
loop_
_entity.id
_entity.type
_entity.pdbx_description
1 polymer ?
#
loop_
_entity_poly.entity_id
_entity_poly.type
_entity_poly.pdbx_seq_one_letter_code
_entity_poly.pdbx_strand_id
1 'polypeptide(L)' 'MSYNKRNKLERICEIQRITLEHTRRGVTQKWVYDHVIYPRFLISISTFYNYLGVPARKELNKLKSPVESQPSLF' A
#
# COMPACT_ATOMS: atom_id res chain seq x y z
N MET A 1 20.43 7.59 -3.36
CA MET A 1 19.06 7.21 -3.78
C MET A 1 18.39 6.47 -2.62
N SER A 2 17.74 7.20 -1.72
CA SER A 2 16.95 6.57 -0.65
C SER A 2 15.73 5.95 -1.31
N TYR A 3 15.63 4.62 -1.32
CA TYR A 3 14.42 3.93 -1.76
C TYR A 3 13.27 4.50 -0.94
N ASN A 4 12.43 5.32 -1.57
CA ASN A 4 11.34 6.04 -0.91
C ASN A 4 10.38 5.03 -0.28
N LYS A 5 10.67 4.64 0.96
CA LYS A 5 9.87 3.72 1.78
C LYS A 5 8.42 4.22 1.82
N ARG A 6 8.25 5.54 1.78
CA ARG A 6 6.99 6.24 1.60
C ARG A 6 6.25 5.82 0.32
N ASN A 7 6.87 5.96 -0.86
CA ASN A 7 6.27 5.58 -2.14
C ASN A 7 5.85 4.11 -2.19
N LYS A 8 6.66 3.21 -1.61
CA LYS A 8 6.32 1.78 -1.51
C LYS A 8 5.08 1.58 -0.64
N LEU A 9 5.03 2.22 0.53
CA LEU A 9 3.90 2.11 1.45
C LEU A 9 2.62 2.73 0.89
N GLU A 10 2.73 3.86 0.17
CA GLU A 10 1.59 4.47 -0.54
C GLU A 10 1.02 3.54 -1.60
N ARG A 11 1.88 2.90 -2.41
CA ARG A 11 1.47 1.89 -3.39
C ARG A 11 0.78 0.69 -2.74
N ILE A 12 1.30 0.19 -1.62
CA ILE A 12 0.65 -0.91 -0.86
C ILE A 12 -0.73 -0.47 -0.36
N CYS A 13 -0.85 0.75 0.16
CA CYS A 13 -2.11 1.28 0.68
C CYS A 13 -3.15 1.47 -0.44
N GLU A 14 -2.73 1.91 -1.64
CA GLU A 14 -3.59 2.00 -2.82
C GLU A 14 -4.12 0.62 -3.22
N ILE A 15 -3.24 -0.38 -3.31
CA ILE A 15 -3.61 -1.76 -3.63
C ILE A 15 -4.64 -2.27 -2.62
N GLN A 16 -4.39 -2.13 -1.31
CA GLN A 16 -5.32 -2.54 -0.25
C GLN A 16 -6.69 -1.86 -0.37
N ARG A 17 -6.73 -0.57 -0.74
CA ARG A 17 -7.98 0.17 -0.92
C ARG A 17 -8.80 -0.38 -2.07
N ILE A 18 -8.14 -0.64 -3.21
CA ILE A 18 -8.76 -1.23 -4.40
C ILE A 18 -9.33 -2.61 -4.05
N THR A 19 -8.55 -3.48 -3.38
CA THR A 19 -9.05 -4.80 -2.98
C THR A 19 -10.25 -4.72 -2.07
N LEU A 20 -10.25 -3.83 -1.08
CA LEU A 20 -11.38 -3.65 -0.16
C LEU A 20 -12.64 -3.15 -0.89
N GLU A 21 -12.50 -2.17 -1.79
CA GLU A 21 -13.63 -1.65 -2.55
C GLU A 21 -14.29 -2.73 -3.41
N HIS A 22 -13.47 -3.53 -4.10
CA HIS A 22 -13.94 -4.62 -4.93
C HIS A 22 -14.51 -5.78 -4.10
N THR A 23 -13.86 -6.15 -3.00
CA THR A 23 -14.37 -7.21 -2.11
C THR A 23 -15.74 -6.86 -1.52
N ARG A 24 -15.98 -5.58 -1.21
CA ARG A 24 -17.31 -5.09 -0.79
C ARG A 24 -18.39 -5.25 -1.85
N ARG A 25 -18.02 -5.26 -3.13
CA ARG A 25 -18.92 -5.53 -4.26
C ARG A 25 -19.15 -7.03 -4.52
N GLY A 26 -18.53 -7.90 -3.71
CA GLY A 26 -18.70 -9.35 -3.80
C GLY A 26 -17.74 -10.07 -4.74
N VAL A 27 -16.72 -9.38 -5.30
CA VAL A 27 -15.73 -10.05 -6.15
C VAL A 27 -14.61 -10.68 -5.33
N THR A 28 -14.06 -11.78 -5.82
CA THR A 28 -12.97 -12.51 -5.16
C THR A 28 -11.63 -11.80 -5.30
N GLN A 29 -10.74 -11.99 -4.33
CA GLN A 29 -9.39 -11.41 -4.35
C GLN A 29 -8.58 -11.85 -5.58
N LYS A 30 -8.79 -13.09 -6.05
CA LYS A 30 -8.17 -13.59 -7.29
C LYS A 30 -8.62 -12.80 -8.51
N TRP A 31 -9.92 -12.53 -8.62
CA TRP A 31 -10.45 -11.73 -9.72
C TRP A 31 -9.88 -10.30 -9.71
N VAL A 32 -9.81 -9.68 -8.53
CA VAL A 32 -9.21 -8.34 -8.37
C VAL A 32 -7.74 -8.34 -8.78
N TYR A 33 -7.01 -9.39 -8.42
CA TYR A 33 -5.62 -9.53 -8.84
C TYR A 33 -5.49 -9.57 -10.37
N ASP A 34 -6.19 -10.50 -11.02
CA ASP A 34 -6.11 -10.71 -12.47
C ASP A 34 -6.59 -9.48 -13.28
N HIS A 35 -7.70 -8.86 -12.88
CA HIS A 35 -8.37 -7.85 -13.72
C HIS A 35 -7.96 -6.41 -13.39
N VAL A 36 -7.52 -6.13 -12.16
CA VAL A 36 -7.31 -4.74 -11.69
C VAL A 36 -5.86 -4.50 -11.32
N ILE A 37 -5.25 -5.41 -10.56
CA ILE A 37 -3.92 -5.19 -9.97
C ILE A 37 -2.80 -5.56 -10.94
N TYR A 38 -2.88 -6.74 -11.57
CA TYR A 38 -1.86 -7.20 -12.51
C TYR A 38 -1.64 -6.24 -13.69
N PRO A 39 -2.67 -5.78 -14.43
CA PRO A 39 -2.46 -4.88 -15.55
C PRO A 39 -1.93 -3.48 -15.15
N ARG A 40 -2.21 -3.03 -13.92
CA ARG A 40 -1.82 -1.68 -13.45
C ARG A 40 -0.45 -1.66 -12.79
N PHE A 41 -0.14 -2.65 -11.95
CA PHE A 41 1.05 -2.65 -11.10
C PHE A 41 2.11 -3.65 -11.54
N LEU A 42 1.78 -4.59 -12.43
CA LEU A 42 2.66 -5.64 -12.95
C LEU A 42 3.39 -6.39 -11.82
N ILE A 43 2.67 -6.68 -10.74
CA ILE A 43 3.19 -7.42 -9.59
C ILE A 43 2.80 -8.88 -9.67
N SER A 44 3.65 -9.75 -9.13
CA SER A 44 3.31 -11.16 -8.95
C SER A 44 2.22 -11.34 -7.89
N ILE A 45 1.49 -12.46 -7.99
CA ILE A 45 0.42 -12.80 -7.06
C ILE A 45 0.96 -13.00 -5.62
N SER A 46 2.16 -13.55 -5.49
CA SER A 46 2.85 -13.69 -4.21
C SER A 46 3.13 -12.32 -3.56
N THR A 47 3.54 -11.34 -4.37
CA THR A 47 3.76 -9.96 -3.91
C THR A 47 2.46 -9.30 -3.49
N PHE A 48 1.37 -9.54 -4.21
CA PHE A 48 0.04 -9.04 -3.86
C PHE A 48 -0.44 -9.56 -2.49
N TYR A 49 -0.33 -10.87 -2.24
CA TYR A 49 -0.68 -11.44 -0.94
C TYR A 49 0.22 -10.93 0.18
N ASN A 50 1.52 -10.76 -0.08
CA ASN A 50 2.44 -10.13 0.87
C ASN A 50 1.96 -8.72 1.23
N TYR A 51 1.60 -7.90 0.23
CA TYR A 51 1.12 -6.53 0.43
C TYR A 51 -0.20 -6.46 1.19
N LEU A 52 -1.10 -7.43 1.06
CA LEU A 52 -2.33 -7.52 1.87
C LEU A 52 -2.04 -7.74 3.37
N GLY A 53 -0.97 -8.48 3.70
CA GLY A 53 -0.56 -8.75 5.08
C GLY A 53 0.26 -7.62 5.73
N VAL A 54 0.79 -6.68 4.96
CA VAL A 54 1.61 -5.59 5.48
C VAL A 54 0.73 -4.53 6.16
N PRO A 55 1.01 -4.11 7.41
CA PRO A 55 0.29 -3.04 8.10
C PRO A 55 0.68 -1.64 7.57
N ALA A 56 0.45 -1.39 6.28
CA ALA A 56 0.91 -0.20 5.56
C ALA A 56 0.39 1.11 6.17
N ARG A 57 -0.86 1.12 6.66
CA ARG A 57 -1.45 2.30 7.32
C ARG A 57 -0.75 2.67 8.63
N LYS A 58 -0.28 1.67 9.39
CA LYS A 58 0.48 1.88 10.64
C LYS A 58 1.88 2.41 10.35
N GLU A 59 2.55 1.84 9.35
CA GLU A 59 3.87 2.29 8.90
C GLU A 59 3.85 3.71 8.32
N LEU A 60 2.80 4.09 7.58
CA LEU A 60 2.62 5.46 7.07
C LEU A 60 2.44 6.47 8.20
N ASN A 61 1.65 6.15 9.22
CA ASN A 61 1.48 7.03 10.38
C ASN A 61 2.82 7.21 11.14
N LYS A 62 3.61 6.15 11.27
CA LYS A 62 4.94 6.21 11.90
C LYS A 62 5.96 7.04 11.10
N LEU A 63 5.77 7.19 9.79
CA LEU A 63 6.59 8.05 8.93
C LEU A 63 6.13 9.52 8.91
N LYS A 64 4.91 9.83 9.36
CA LYS A 64 4.42 11.21 9.49
C LYS A 64 4.88 11.87 10.79
N SER A 65 4.99 11.09 11.87
CA SER A 65 5.39 11.58 13.20
C SER A 65 6.81 12.18 13.34
N PRO A 66 7.84 11.87 12.52
CA PRO A 66 9.19 12.42 12.74
C PRO A 66 9.40 13.82 12.11
N VAL A 67 8.43 14.36 11.36
CA VAL A 67 8.57 15.70 10.73
C VAL A 67 8.04 16.82 11.62
N GLU A 68 7.15 16.52 12.57
CA GLU A 68 6.55 17.52 13.48
C GLU A 68 7.38 17.77 14.75
N SER A 69 8.56 17.14 14.90
CA SER A 69 9.39 17.25 16.12
C SER A 69 10.82 17.71 15.86
N GLN A 70 11.08 18.39 14.75
CA GLN A 70 12.20 19.35 14.72
C GLN A 70 11.62 20.70 15.12
N PRO A 71 11.69 21.12 16.41
CA PRO A 71 11.65 22.55 16.66
C PRO A 71 12.80 23.15 15.85
N SER A 72 12.49 24.09 14.98
CA SER A 72 13.47 24.96 14.36
C SER A 72 14.29 25.59 15.48
N LEU A 73 15.48 25.04 15.73
CA LEU A 73 16.50 25.65 16.56
C LEU A 73 17.29 26.58 15.65
N PHE A 74 16.66 27.71 15.34
CA PHE A 74 17.29 28.93 14.83
C PHE A 74 16.64 30.11 15.56
#